data_AF-A0A7X8ZH18-F1
#
_entry.id   AF-A0A7X8ZH18-F1
#
_cell.length_a   1.000
_cell.length_b   1.000
_cell.length_c   1.000
_cell.angle_alpha   90.00
_cell.angle_beta   90.00
_cell.angle_gamma   90.00
#
_symmetry.space_group_name_H-M   'P 1'
#
loop_
_entity.id
_entity.type
_entity.pdbx_description
1 polymer ?
#
loop_
_entity_poly.entity_id
_entity_poly.type
_entity_poly.pdbx_seq_one_letter_code
_entity_poly.pdbx_strand_id
1 'polypeptide(L)'
;MTEQNFNLVEQPWVPVLGESEAQSLRQVFERPDFIKLGGNAVDRIVLLRLLLAIVQAAVPLDTQEDWLQLDLQGMAQKTLQYLDKWRERFNLFGEQPFLQFPQLAKGKRTALAAGQLHVAI
;
A
#
# COMPACT_ATOMS: atom_id res chain seq x y z
N MET A 1 21.35 9.62 16.30
CA MET A 1 21.01 8.46 15.45
C MET A 1 19.93 8.96 14.51
N THR A 2 20.23 9.13 13.23
CA THR A 2 19.26 9.58 12.23
C THR A 2 18.16 8.54 12.15
N GLU A 3 16.94 8.89 12.56
CA GLU A 3 15.78 8.05 12.32
C GLU A 3 15.67 7.83 10.81
N GLN A 4 15.85 6.59 10.37
CA GLN A 4 15.62 6.24 8.98
C GLN A 4 14.15 6.50 8.69
N ASN A 5 13.84 7.50 7.87
CA ASN A 5 12.49 7.84 7.47
C ASN A 5 12.28 7.38 6.02
N PHE A 6 11.33 6.47 5.79
CA PHE A 6 11.00 6.00 4.46
C PHE A 6 9.48 5.93 4.31
N ASN A 7 8.86 7.01 3.84
CA ASN A 7 7.42 7.11 3.67
C ASN A 7 7.00 6.62 2.28
N LEU A 8 6.18 5.59 2.23
CA LEU A 8 5.74 4.98 0.97
C LEU A 8 4.93 5.93 0.08
N VAL A 9 4.38 7.01 0.64
CA VAL A 9 3.64 8.04 -0.10
C VAL A 9 4.55 8.92 -0.92
N GLU A 10 5.75 9.24 -0.43
CA GLU A 10 6.63 10.25 -1.04
C GLU A 10 7.91 9.66 -1.61
N GLN A 11 8.48 8.64 -0.97
CA GLN A 11 9.69 8.00 -1.45
C GLN A 11 9.38 6.99 -2.56
N PRO A 12 10.28 6.86 -3.56
CA PRO A 12 10.12 5.94 -4.67
C PRO A 12 10.34 4.49 -4.24
N TRP A 13 9.38 3.61 -4.53
CA TRP A 13 9.49 2.17 -4.21
C TRP A 13 8.64 1.24 -5.07
N VAL A 14 7.59 1.77 -5.74
CA VAL A 14 6.72 1.01 -6.64
C VAL A 14 7.42 0.88 -8.01
N PRO A 15 7.80 -0.32 -8.45
CA PRO A 15 8.41 -0.50 -9.76
C PRO A 15 7.36 -0.30 -10.86
N VAL A 16 7.67 0.55 -11.84
CA VAL A 16 6.82 0.81 -13.01
C VAL A 16 7.60 0.45 -14.29
N LEU A 17 6.99 -0.34 -15.15
CA LEU A 17 7.59 -0.79 -16.40
C LEU A 17 7.75 0.39 -17.36
N GLY A 18 8.97 0.57 -17.89
CA GLY A 18 9.32 1.69 -18.78
C GLY A 18 9.93 2.89 -18.06
N GLU A 19 9.90 2.89 -16.72
CA GLU A 19 10.58 3.89 -15.90
C GLU A 19 11.94 3.36 -15.45
N SER A 20 12.95 4.23 -15.45
CA SER A 20 14.28 3.89 -14.92
C SER A 20 14.31 3.85 -13.40
N GLU A 21 13.40 4.60 -12.75
CA GLU A 21 13.31 4.71 -11.30
C GLU A 21 11.93 4.27 -10.80
N ALA A 22 11.92 3.70 -9.59
CA ALA A 22 10.68 3.40 -8.90
C ALA A 22 9.88 4.70 -8.64
N GLN A 23 8.58 4.55 -8.46
CA GLN A 23 7.67 5.66 -8.19
C GLN A 23 7.13 5.56 -6.77
N SER A 24 6.75 6.68 -6.17
CA SER A 24 6.03 6.71 -4.90
C SER A 24 4.54 6.42 -5.10
N LEU A 25 3.78 6.15 -4.03
CA LEU A 25 2.32 6.01 -4.16
C LEU A 25 1.68 7.29 -4.71
N ARG A 26 2.16 8.47 -4.29
CA ARG A 26 1.69 9.74 -4.82
C ARG A 26 1.89 9.83 -6.33
N GLN A 27 3.10 9.57 -6.82
CA GLN A 27 3.43 9.64 -8.24
C GLN A 27 2.60 8.63 -9.07
N VAL A 28 2.28 7.47 -8.50
CA VAL A 28 1.41 6.48 -9.15
C VAL A 28 -0.01 7.01 -9.35
N PHE A 29 -0.59 7.68 -8.36
CA PHE A 29 -1.96 8.20 -8.44
C PHE A 29 -2.07 9.59 -9.09
N GLU A 30 -0.98 10.35 -9.20
CA GLU A 30 -0.95 11.64 -9.93
C GLU A 30 -0.88 11.47 -11.45
N ARG A 31 -0.54 10.27 -11.94
CA ARG A 31 -0.47 10.01 -13.39
C ARG A 31 -1.87 9.97 -14.02
N PRO A 32 -2.05 10.63 -15.18
CA PRO A 32 -3.31 10.57 -15.91
C PRO A 32 -3.52 9.23 -16.63
N ASP A 33 -2.43 8.50 -16.90
CA ASP A 33 -2.42 7.28 -17.70
C ASP A 33 -2.27 6.02 -16.86
N PHE A 34 -2.70 4.89 -17.42
CA PHE A 34 -2.49 3.58 -16.81
C PHE A 34 -1.01 3.23 -16.70
N ILE A 35 -0.58 2.85 -15.51
CA ILE A 35 0.76 2.32 -15.27
C ILE A 35 0.80 0.80 -15.48
N LYS A 36 1.96 0.30 -15.91
CA LYS A 36 2.26 -1.13 -15.90
C LYS A 36 3.20 -1.42 -14.74
N LEU A 37 2.77 -2.26 -13.79
CA LEU A 37 3.61 -2.62 -12.65
C LEU A 37 4.80 -3.50 -13.09
N GLY A 38 5.98 -3.16 -12.59
CA GLY A 38 7.21 -3.94 -12.74
C GLY A 38 7.27 -5.12 -11.77
N GLY A 39 8.40 -5.82 -11.73
CA GLY A 39 8.61 -6.99 -10.87
C GLY A 39 8.06 -8.29 -11.46
N ASN A 40 8.11 -9.36 -10.67
CA ASN A 40 7.62 -10.70 -11.05
C ASN A 40 6.09 -10.80 -10.91
N ALA A 41 5.49 -11.93 -11.30
CA ALA A 41 4.02 -12.10 -11.26
C ALA A 41 3.44 -11.98 -9.84
N VAL A 42 4.13 -12.48 -8.82
CA VAL A 42 3.71 -12.40 -7.42
C VAL A 42 3.76 -10.95 -6.93
N ASP A 43 4.87 -10.25 -7.20
CA ASP A 43 5.04 -8.84 -6.81
C ASP A 43 3.92 -7.98 -7.39
N ARG A 44 3.59 -8.18 -8.66
CA ARG A 44 2.51 -7.44 -9.34
C ARG A 44 1.15 -7.67 -8.71
N ILE A 45 0.82 -8.91 -8.35
CA ILE A 45 -0.46 -9.23 -7.70
C ILE A 45 -0.53 -8.58 -6.32
N VAL A 46 0.55 -8.65 -5.54
CA VAL A 46 0.60 -8.05 -4.19
C VAL A 46 0.50 -6.52 -4.27
N LEU A 47 1.26 -5.89 -5.16
CA LEU A 47 1.20 -4.43 -5.38
C LEU A 47 -0.18 -4.00 -5.84
N LEU A 48 -0.77 -4.71 -6.81
CA LEU A 48 -2.13 -4.41 -7.28
C LEU A 48 -3.15 -4.50 -6.14
N ARG A 49 -3.09 -5.53 -5.30
CA ARG A 49 -3.99 -5.68 -4.14
C ARG A 49 -3.80 -4.57 -3.13
N LEU A 50 -2.56 -4.14 -2.87
CA LEU A 50 -2.30 -3.00 -2.00
C LEU A 50 -2.89 -1.71 -2.57
N LEU A 51 -2.63 -1.41 -3.84
CA LEU A 51 -3.16 -0.21 -4.49
C LEU A 51 -4.70 -0.20 -4.48
N LEU A 52 -5.33 -1.34 -4.78
CA LEU A 52 -6.78 -1.48 -4.70
C LEU A 52 -7.31 -1.27 -3.28
N ALA A 53 -6.65 -1.81 -2.26
CA ALA A 53 -7.07 -1.62 -0.87
C ALA A 53 -6.99 -0.14 -0.45
N ILE A 54 -5.97 0.59 -0.90
CA ILE A 54 -5.84 2.04 -0.65
C ILE A 54 -6.99 2.79 -1.33
N VAL A 55 -7.28 2.50 -2.60
CA VAL A 55 -8.39 3.11 -3.34
C VAL A 55 -9.73 2.83 -2.66
N GLN A 56 -9.99 1.59 -2.27
CA GLN A 56 -11.24 1.21 -1.59
C GLN A 56 -11.40 1.91 -0.23
N ALA A 57 -10.32 2.09 0.52
CA ALA A 57 -10.36 2.84 1.78
C ALA A 57 -10.55 4.35 1.56
N ALA A 58 -10.02 4.88 0.46
CA ALA A 58 -10.14 6.29 0.09
C ALA A 58 -11.51 6.66 -0.49
N VAL A 59 -12.13 5.71 -1.18
CA VAL A 59 -13.39 5.87 -1.88
C VAL A 59 -14.40 4.86 -1.32
N PRO A 60 -14.95 5.10 -0.12
CA PRO A 60 -16.03 4.28 0.40
C PRO A 60 -17.26 4.52 -0.48
N LEU A 61 -17.52 3.59 -1.39
CA LEU A 61 -18.68 3.60 -2.27
C LEU A 61 -19.64 2.53 -1.76
N ASP A 62 -20.84 2.98 -1.38
CA ASP A 62 -21.84 2.14 -0.73
C ASP A 62 -22.78 1.49 -1.77
N THR A 63 -22.92 2.09 -2.95
CA THR A 63 -23.84 1.63 -4.00
C THR A 63 -23.14 1.37 -5.33
N GLN A 64 -23.77 0.54 -6.18
CA GLN A 64 -23.28 0.26 -7.52
C GLN A 64 -23.34 1.51 -8.41
N GLU A 65 -24.31 2.39 -8.21
CA GLU A 65 -24.43 3.67 -8.90
C GLU A 65 -23.23 4.59 -8.60
N ASP A 66 -22.77 4.63 -7.35
CA ASP A 66 -21.60 5.44 -6.99
C ASP A 66 -20.33 4.96 -7.72
N TRP A 67 -20.19 3.65 -7.95
CA TRP A 67 -19.12 3.08 -8.77
C TRP A 67 -19.21 3.49 -10.24
N LEU A 68 -20.43 3.59 -10.79
CA LEU A 68 -20.63 3.97 -12.19
C LEU A 68 -20.37 5.46 -12.46
N GLN A 69 -20.54 6.30 -11.43
CA GLN A 69 -20.30 7.75 -11.52
C GLN A 69 -18.85 8.12 -11.19
N LEU A 70 -18.05 7.21 -10.62
CA LEU A 70 -16.66 7.47 -10.30
C LEU A 70 -15.80 7.43 -11.57
N ASP A 71 -15.32 8.61 -11.97
CA ASP A 71 -14.30 8.72 -13.01
C ASP A 71 -12.89 8.49 -12.46
N LEU A 72 -11.93 8.26 -13.36
CA LEU A 72 -10.54 7.99 -13.01
C LEU A 72 -9.91 9.17 -12.24
N GLN A 73 -10.25 10.40 -12.63
CA GLN A 73 -9.70 11.60 -12.01
C GLN A 73 -10.22 11.78 -10.57
N GLY A 74 -11.53 11.60 -10.34
CA GLY A 74 -12.14 11.66 -9.02
C GLY A 74 -11.65 10.55 -8.10
N MET A 75 -11.45 9.34 -8.63
CA MET A 75 -10.82 8.23 -7.90
C MET A 75 -9.40 8.61 -7.46
N ALA A 76 -8.56 9.09 -8.38
CA ALA A 76 -7.20 9.49 -8.09
C ALA A 76 -7.14 10.61 -7.05
N GLN A 77 -7.97 11.66 -7.21
CA GLN A 77 -8.01 12.78 -6.29
C GLN A 77 -8.41 12.36 -4.86
N LYS A 78 -9.47 11.55 -4.71
CA LYS A 78 -9.88 11.02 -3.40
C LYS A 78 -8.78 10.15 -2.79
N THR A 79 -8.09 9.36 -3.61
CA THR A 79 -6.97 8.53 -3.17
C THR A 79 -5.80 9.37 -2.66
N LEU A 80 -5.43 10.43 -3.36
CA LEU A 80 -4.39 11.37 -2.91
C LEU A 80 -4.77 12.06 -1.60
N GLN A 81 -6.02 12.52 -1.46
CA GLN A 81 -6.53 13.10 -0.21
C GLN A 81 -6.45 12.12 0.97
N TYR A 82 -6.75 10.84 0.72
CA TYR A 82 -6.62 9.79 1.74
C TYR A 82 -5.15 9.57 2.14
N LEU A 83 -4.24 9.50 1.16
CA LEU A 83 -2.81 9.36 1.41
C LEU A 83 -2.24 10.56 2.18
N ASP A 84 -2.72 11.77 1.92
CA ASP A 84 -2.39 12.97 2.71
C ASP A 84 -2.85 12.84 4.15
N LYS A 85 -4.13 12.47 4.35
CA LYS A 85 -4.73 12.30 5.68
C LYS A 85 -4.01 11.26 6.52
N TRP A 86 -3.57 10.15 5.90
CA TRP A 86 -2.98 9.01 6.60
C TRP A 86 -1.46 8.91 6.42
N ARG A 87 -0.81 9.97 5.93
CA ARG A 87 0.61 10.00 5.57
C ARG A 87 1.52 9.35 6.61
N GLU A 88 1.32 9.66 7.89
CA GLU A 88 2.16 9.14 8.99
C GLU A 88 2.10 7.61 9.13
N ARG A 89 0.99 6.98 8.73
CA ARG A 89 0.79 5.52 8.80
C ARG A 89 1.49 4.75 7.70
N PHE A 90 1.99 5.44 6.68
CA PHE A 90 2.71 4.86 5.55
C PHE A 90 4.24 4.96 5.69
N ASN A 91 4.74 5.34 6.87
CA ASN A 91 6.17 5.28 7.14
C ASN A 91 6.61 3.83 7.39
N LEU A 92 7.64 3.36 6.69
CA LEU A 92 8.18 2.02 6.88
C LEU A 92 8.89 1.87 8.24
N PHE A 93 9.29 2.99 8.83
CA PHE A 93 9.96 3.05 10.13
C PHE A 93 9.26 4.06 11.05
N GLY A 94 9.60 4.04 12.34
CA GLY A 94 9.02 4.92 13.36
C GLY A 94 8.14 4.16 14.35
N GLU A 95 7.28 4.89 15.07
CA GLU A 95 6.46 4.32 16.16
C GLU A 95 5.35 3.40 15.66
N GLN A 96 4.74 3.72 14.52
CA GLN A 96 3.67 2.95 13.88
C GLN A 96 4.07 2.51 12.47
N PRO A 97 5.07 1.61 12.34
CA PRO A 97 5.64 1.27 11.05
C PRO A 97 4.64 0.49 10.18
N PHE A 98 4.59 0.85 8.91
CA PHE A 98 3.66 0.30 7.93
C PHE A 98 3.80 -1.22 7.83
N LEU A 99 2.68 -1.92 8.05
CA LEU A 99 2.56 -3.39 8.01
C LEU A 99 3.63 -4.14 8.82
N GLN A 100 4.10 -3.55 9.92
CA GLN A 100 5.07 -4.17 10.82
C GLN A 100 4.55 -4.18 12.26
N PHE A 101 5.02 -5.16 13.03
CA PHE A 101 4.64 -5.36 14.42
C PHE A 101 5.90 -5.37 15.30
N PRO A 102 6.42 -4.19 15.72
CA PRO A 102 7.67 -4.09 16.48
C PRO A 102 7.68 -4.92 17.77
N GLN A 103 6.51 -5.20 18.33
CA GLN A 103 6.37 -6.03 19.53
C GLN A 103 6.81 -7.48 19.28
N LEU A 104 6.68 -7.99 18.05
CA LEU A 104 7.12 -9.34 17.68
C LEU A 104 8.65 -9.46 17.66
N ALA A 105 9.38 -8.37 17.43
CA ALA A 105 10.85 -8.37 17.46
C ALA A 105 11.40 -8.54 18.89
N LYS A 106 10.62 -8.18 19.91
CA LYS A 106 11.00 -8.29 21.33
C LYS A 106 10.60 -9.64 21.95
N GLY A 107 9.75 -10.41 21.27
CA GLY A 107 9.35 -11.75 21.72
C GLY A 107 10.44 -12.79 21.45
N LYS A 108 10.50 -13.84 22.28
CA LYS A 108 11.26 -15.05 21.93
C LYS A 108 10.71 -15.59 20.62
N ARG A 109 11.59 -15.75 19.62
CA ARG A 109 11.27 -16.48 18.38
C ARG A 109 11.07 -17.95 18.72
N THR A 110 9.87 -18.34 19.08
CA THR A 110 9.49 -19.75 19.08
C THR A 110 9.31 -20.15 17.63
N ALA A 111 10.13 -21.07 17.14
CA ALA A 111 9.83 -21.73 15.87
C ALA A 111 8.42 -22.32 16.02
N LEU A 112 7.49 -21.87 15.17
CA LEU A 112 6.20 -22.53 15.04
C LEU A 112 6.51 -23.96 14.59
N ALA A 113 6.45 -24.90 15.54
CA ALA A 113 6.52 -26.30 15.21
C ALA A 113 5.36 -26.57 14.25
N ALA A 114 5.71 -26.97 13.03
CA ALA A 114 4.77 -27.33 11.99
C ALA A 114 3.92 -28.51 12.48
N GLY A 115 2.73 -28.21 13.03
CA GLY A 115 1.80 -29.23 13.47
C GLY A 115 1.02 -28.86 14.71
N GLN A 116 0.12 -27.87 14.59
CA GLN A 116 -1.19 -27.81 15.26
C GLN A 116 -1.75 -26.38 15.13
N LEU A 117 -2.27 -26.05 13.94
CA LEU A 117 -3.32 -25.05 13.81
C LEU A 117 -4.59 -25.84 13.50
N HIS A 118 -5.30 -26.28 14.53
CA HIS A 118 -6.71 -26.62 14.39
C HIS A 118 -7.46 -25.30 14.30
N VAL A 119 -7.79 -24.90 13.07
CA VAL A 119 -8.83 -23.89 12.85
C VAL A 119 -10.15 -24.59 13.11
N ALA A 120 -10.75 -24.34 14.28
CA ALA A 120 -12.16 -24.62 14.47
C ALA A 120 -12.92 -23.57 13.65
N ILE A 121 -13.61 -24.04 12.60
CA ILE A 121 -14.68 -23.30 11.91
C ILE A 121 -15.95 -23.47 12.72
#